data_AF-A0A7C7UXT4-F1
#
_entry.id   AF-A0A7C7UXT4-F1
#
_cell.length_a   1.000
_cell.length_b   1.000
_cell.length_c   1.000
_cell.angle_alpha   90.00
_cell.angle_beta   90.00
_cell.angle_gamma   90.00
#
_symmetry.space_group_name_H-M   'P 1'
#
loop_
_entity.id
_entity.type
_entity.pdbx_description
1 polymer ?
#
loop_
_entity_poly.entity_id
_entity_poly.type
_entity_poly.pdbx_seq_one_letter_code
_entity_poly.pdbx_strand_id
1 'polypeptide(L)'
;MNGCKSRVEREEGQSIVILAMAMVGLLLFAGLAVDAGVIYVGSVRLARAVDAAALAGVVELPNCDATGSPCYGDPFEERTCLADDRALQFLAANEIWPTAEITGTDFFDSSRQSGVFGTDRYLITATHQVDLYFLPLVNIRYVRLRDSAVAEYNSLVNIYASHRGYYGVEQTVNLAVFGPDICSRYGDPYTPSHSPWWDELQGVYPFRIDIPGDYESTAHSLTEAWNGGADTNEIVRVEIWDPDCYNTPQVSSSSPPNEVLITDTTTIPPTTRLISPACSTSNPNDYNRQNPCTPETGDPQNPFWFIRIDENRQGNPNDDSTCSTPSSYTPGTNTTTRYTLYYYRKRGDGSLERRNLARYTKGGAESDSDTDLRWVCPGGSLPGDPAADAGFVPDVGDGNFEVDLSTEAPDIYVNPVDGSRALFLDVQAIAGASENGFDLWAGPRYINLPDNINDLNIYLIEHEGARDEADIVIYGIGHLPMNSNHDVSSPVTVTLAYVPQEWEGRTMYVDQFDNDSGTTGITFFFDSIPMSDWSYPGTLAGNGQWGTNDFTIPSVPTYTFYGGYLKAAYDAGPHDTFGWKLGAESTPWLVE
;
A
#
# COMPACT_ATOMS: atom_id res chain seq x y z
N MET A 1 19.92 55.03 97.93
CA MET A 1 19.94 55.17 96.45
C MET A 1 19.91 53.79 95.83
N ASN A 2 19.14 53.68 94.75
CA ASN A 2 18.65 52.52 94.00
C ASN A 2 19.67 51.49 93.46
N GLY A 3 19.14 50.29 93.15
CA GLY A 3 19.64 49.35 92.12
C GLY A 3 20.38 48.14 92.70
N CYS A 4 20.13 46.88 92.31
CA CYS A 4 19.54 46.34 91.10
C CYS A 4 18.97 44.92 91.39
N LYS A 5 17.75 44.64 90.96
CA LYS A 5 17.18 43.29 90.83
C LYS A 5 17.46 42.83 89.39
N SER A 6 18.25 41.77 89.17
CA SER A 6 18.23 41.06 87.89
C SER A 6 17.16 39.97 87.95
N ARG A 7 16.08 40.20 87.21
CA ARG A 7 14.97 39.28 86.98
C ARG A 7 15.49 38.15 86.07
N VAL A 8 15.50 36.92 86.56
CA VAL A 8 15.55 35.73 85.70
C VAL A 8 14.13 35.55 85.19
N GLU A 9 13.87 35.98 83.96
CA GLU A 9 12.60 35.73 83.30
C GLU A 9 12.56 34.31 82.74
N ARG A 10 11.42 33.66 82.95
CA ARG A 10 11.10 32.29 82.57
C ARG A 10 11.03 32.17 81.04
N GLU A 11 11.90 31.37 80.44
CA GLU A 11 11.77 30.88 79.06
C GLU A 11 11.20 29.44 78.98
N GLU A 12 10.47 28.97 79.99
CA GLU A 12 9.95 27.58 80.02
C GLU A 12 8.68 27.35 79.16
N GLY A 13 8.18 28.36 78.45
CA GLY A 13 6.93 28.27 77.66
C GLY A 13 7.09 28.46 76.15
N GLN A 14 8.27 28.81 75.64
CA GLN A 14 8.45 29.12 74.22
C GLN A 14 8.81 27.88 73.39
N SER A 15 9.49 26.91 74.00
CA SER A 15 9.87 25.63 73.40
C SER A 15 8.66 24.78 73.01
N ILE A 16 7.58 24.79 73.80
CA ILE A 16 6.36 24.04 73.47
C ILE A 16 5.61 24.62 72.27
N VAL A 17 5.65 25.94 72.07
CA VAL A 17 5.02 26.63 70.93
C VAL A 17 5.78 26.36 69.64
N ILE A 18 7.12 26.43 69.69
CA ILE A 18 7.97 26.11 68.54
C ILE A 18 7.82 24.63 68.16
N LEU A 19 7.78 23.72 69.13
CA LEU A 19 7.57 22.29 68.90
C LEU A 19 6.19 22.03 68.26
N ALA A 20 5.13 22.67 68.77
CA ALA A 20 3.79 22.54 68.21
C ALA A 20 3.73 23.04 66.75
N MET A 21 4.33 24.21 66.45
CA MET A 21 4.40 24.71 65.08
C MET A 21 5.27 23.84 64.16
N ALA A 22 6.38 23.30 64.66
CA ALA A 22 7.23 22.38 63.90
C ALA A 22 6.49 21.07 63.59
N MET A 23 5.72 20.54 64.54
CA MET A 23 4.90 19.34 64.34
C MET A 23 3.78 19.56 63.32
N VAL A 24 3.11 20.72 63.37
CA VAL A 24 2.13 21.11 62.34
C VAL A 24 2.81 21.23 60.96
N GLY A 25 3.99 21.85 60.89
CA GLY A 25 4.76 21.95 59.65
C GLY A 25 5.13 20.58 59.07
N LEU A 26 5.61 19.65 59.91
CA LEU A 26 5.94 18.28 59.49
C LEU A 26 4.71 17.51 59.00
N LEU A 27 3.56 17.65 59.66
CA LEU A 27 2.31 17.03 59.21
C LEU A 27 1.84 17.59 57.86
N LEU A 28 2.05 18.89 57.62
CA LEU A 28 1.73 19.54 56.36
C LEU A 28 2.61 18.99 55.21
N PHE A 29 3.92 18.87 55.44
CA PHE A 29 4.83 18.26 54.48
C PHE A 29 4.55 16.77 54.24
N ALA A 30 4.21 16.02 55.28
CA ALA A 30 3.83 14.61 55.15
C ALA A 30 2.53 14.46 54.33
N GLY A 31 1.54 15.32 54.57
CA GLY A 31 0.31 15.33 53.79
C GLY A 31 0.54 15.67 52.32
N LEU A 32 1.37 16.68 52.04
CA LEU A 32 1.75 17.03 50.66
C LEU A 32 2.49 15.89 49.96
N ALA A 33 3.36 15.16 50.67
CA ALA A 33 4.06 14.00 50.12
C ALA A 33 3.11 12.85 49.77
N VAL A 34 2.07 12.62 50.57
CA VAL A 34 1.02 11.62 50.28
C VAL A 34 0.25 12.01 49.03
N ASP A 35 -0.21 13.27 48.93
CA ASP A 35 -0.95 13.74 47.77
C ASP A 35 -0.11 13.69 46.49
N ALA A 36 1.18 14.07 46.56
CA ALA A 36 2.11 13.94 45.45
C ALA A 36 2.30 12.46 45.03
N GLY A 37 2.37 11.54 45.99
CA GLY A 37 2.44 10.11 45.72
C GLY A 37 1.18 9.57 45.03
N VAL A 38 0.01 10.04 45.44
CA VAL A 38 -1.29 9.67 44.85
C VAL A 38 -1.40 10.21 43.41
N ILE A 39 -0.99 11.45 43.17
CA ILE A 39 -0.91 12.03 41.82
C ILE A 39 0.04 11.21 40.95
N TYR A 40 1.22 10.87 41.44
CA TYR A 40 2.21 10.08 40.70
C TYR A 40 1.68 8.70 40.33
N VAL A 41 1.11 7.97 41.29
CA VAL A 41 0.51 6.65 41.03
C VAL A 41 -0.66 6.76 40.06
N GLY A 42 -1.50 7.81 40.19
CA GLY A 42 -2.57 8.11 39.25
C GLY A 42 -2.05 8.33 37.83
N SER A 43 -0.95 9.08 37.67
CA SER A 43 -0.36 9.35 36.34
C SER A 43 0.18 8.08 35.69
N VAL A 44 0.88 7.23 36.44
CA VAL A 44 1.42 5.96 35.90
C VAL A 44 0.30 4.98 35.56
N ARG A 45 -0.79 4.96 36.33
CA ARG A 45 -1.98 4.15 36.01
C ARG A 45 -2.68 4.67 34.76
N LEU A 46 -2.84 5.98 34.63
CA LEU A 46 -3.45 6.61 33.46
C LEU A 46 -2.64 6.30 32.20
N ALA A 47 -1.31 6.50 32.21
CA ALA A 47 -0.43 6.20 31.08
C ALA A 47 -0.63 4.77 30.56
N ARG A 48 -0.52 3.78 31.47
CA ARG A 48 -0.69 2.36 31.12
C ARG A 48 -2.10 2.02 30.63
N ALA A 49 -3.12 2.67 31.17
CA ALA A 49 -4.50 2.46 30.76
C ALA A 49 -4.74 3.03 29.35
N VAL A 50 -4.17 4.20 29.05
CA VAL A 50 -4.25 4.85 27.75
C VAL A 50 -3.47 4.07 26.69
N ASP A 51 -2.27 3.58 27.02
CA ASP A 51 -1.49 2.68 26.16
C ASP A 51 -2.29 1.41 25.80
N ALA A 52 -2.86 0.74 26.80
CA ALA A 52 -3.65 -0.47 26.59
C ALA A 52 -4.93 -0.20 25.79
N ALA A 53 -5.59 0.94 26.03
CA ALA A 53 -6.76 1.35 25.28
C ALA A 53 -6.44 1.68 23.82
N ALA A 54 -5.29 2.33 23.55
CA ALA A 54 -4.84 2.64 22.20
C ALA A 54 -4.57 1.35 21.41
N LEU A 55 -3.81 0.42 22.00
CA LEU A 55 -3.52 -0.89 21.39
C LEU A 55 -4.79 -1.71 21.15
N ALA A 56 -5.78 -1.64 22.03
CA ALA A 56 -7.02 -2.37 21.87
C ALA A 56 -7.95 -1.74 20.82
N GLY A 57 -8.01 -0.41 20.76
CA GLY A 57 -8.88 0.30 19.82
C GLY A 57 -8.35 0.25 18.38
N VAL A 58 -7.03 0.36 18.17
CA VAL A 58 -6.45 0.45 16.82
C VAL A 58 -6.75 -0.80 15.96
N VAL A 59 -6.89 -1.98 16.57
CA VAL A 59 -7.19 -3.25 15.85
C VAL A 59 -8.60 -3.27 15.28
N GLU A 60 -9.50 -2.45 15.83
CA GLU A 60 -10.90 -2.36 15.37
C GLU A 60 -11.09 -1.31 14.26
N LEU A 61 -10.08 -0.49 13.94
CA LEU A 61 -10.19 0.53 12.91
C LEU A 61 -10.58 -0.04 11.53
N PRO A 62 -9.98 -1.14 11.03
CA PRO A 62 -10.40 -1.74 9.76
C PRO A 62 -11.87 -2.19 9.75
N ASN A 63 -12.39 -2.64 10.90
CA ASN A 63 -13.78 -3.09 11.02
C ASN A 63 -14.78 -1.93 11.02
N CYS A 64 -14.35 -0.74 11.45
CA CYS A 64 -15.15 0.48 11.37
C CYS A 64 -15.43 0.86 9.91
N ASP A 65 -14.43 0.71 9.04
CA ASP A 65 -14.55 1.01 7.61
C ASP A 65 -15.47 0.01 6.90
N ALA A 66 -15.31 -1.29 7.18
CA ALA A 66 -16.13 -2.35 6.59
C ALA A 66 -17.64 -2.24 6.93
N THR A 67 -17.97 -1.60 8.06
CA THR A 67 -19.36 -1.41 8.50
C THR A 67 -19.95 -0.05 8.12
N GLY A 68 -19.18 0.82 7.47
CA GLY A 68 -19.61 2.19 7.17
C GLY A 68 -19.88 3.01 8.45
N SER A 69 -19.15 2.72 9.52
CA SER A 69 -19.21 3.44 10.79
C SER A 69 -18.06 4.46 10.81
N PRO A 70 -18.27 5.71 10.34
CA PRO A 70 -17.18 6.66 10.22
C PRO A 70 -16.65 7.05 11.60
N CYS A 71 -15.36 6.88 11.84
CA CYS A 71 -14.66 7.32 13.05
C CYS A 71 -14.43 8.86 13.08
N TYR A 72 -15.30 9.64 12.43
CA TYR A 72 -15.11 11.08 12.24
C TYR A 72 -16.37 11.88 12.61
N GLY A 73 -16.25 12.72 13.65
CA GLY A 73 -17.13 13.88 13.86
C GLY A 73 -18.06 13.84 15.08
N ASP A 74 -18.17 15.02 15.71
CA ASP A 74 -19.05 15.48 16.80
C ASP A 74 -19.50 14.44 17.88
N PRO A 75 -19.04 14.56 19.14
CA PRO A 75 -19.44 13.70 20.27
C PRO A 75 -20.93 13.79 20.66
N PHE A 76 -21.71 14.60 19.96
CA PHE A 76 -23.16 14.67 20.11
C PHE A 76 -23.96 13.88 19.07
N GLU A 77 -23.33 13.23 18.08
CA GLU A 77 -23.98 12.16 17.31
C GLU A 77 -23.62 10.78 17.87
N GLU A 78 -24.66 10.04 18.23
CA GLU A 78 -24.67 8.80 19.00
C GLU A 78 -24.15 7.59 18.18
N ARG A 79 -22.96 7.70 17.57
CA ARG A 79 -22.28 6.58 16.90
C ARG A 79 -20.81 6.56 17.30
N THR A 80 -20.52 5.85 18.38
CA THR A 80 -19.16 5.43 18.72
C THR A 80 -18.69 4.41 17.69
N CYS A 81 -17.50 4.62 17.12
CA CYS A 81 -16.88 3.61 16.29
C CYS A 81 -16.46 2.40 17.16
N LEU A 82 -16.33 1.22 16.56
CA LEU A 82 -15.93 0.00 17.29
C LEU A 82 -14.59 0.19 18.03
N ALA A 83 -13.68 1.00 17.47
CA ALA A 83 -12.42 1.38 18.10
C ALA A 83 -12.61 2.19 19.39
N ASP A 84 -13.52 3.18 19.42
CA ASP A 84 -13.82 3.96 20.62
C ASP A 84 -14.47 3.09 21.70
N ASP A 85 -15.44 2.26 21.34
CA ASP A 85 -16.08 1.33 22.27
C ASP A 85 -15.05 0.40 22.91
N ARG A 86 -14.11 -0.10 22.11
CA ARG A 86 -13.05 -0.98 22.58
C ARG A 86 -12.06 -0.25 23.48
N ALA A 87 -11.64 0.95 23.11
CA ALA A 87 -10.80 1.80 23.95
C ALA A 87 -11.45 2.12 25.30
N LEU A 88 -12.72 2.50 25.30
CA LEU A 88 -13.48 2.80 26.51
C LEU A 88 -13.63 1.58 27.42
N GLN A 89 -13.80 0.38 26.87
CA GLN A 89 -13.80 -0.87 27.65
C GLN A 89 -12.48 -1.08 28.39
N PHE A 90 -11.35 -0.77 27.75
CA PHE A 90 -10.02 -0.93 28.36
C PHE A 90 -9.73 0.15 29.40
N LEU A 91 -10.15 1.40 29.17
CA LEU A 91 -10.08 2.46 30.19
C LEU A 91 -10.91 2.08 31.43
N ALA A 92 -12.15 1.63 31.22
CA ALA A 92 -13.05 1.16 32.28
C ALA A 92 -12.46 -0.03 33.06
N ALA A 93 -11.87 -1.00 32.36
CA ALA A 93 -11.21 -2.16 32.98
C ALA A 93 -10.00 -1.78 33.84
N ASN A 94 -9.35 -0.65 33.54
CA ASN A 94 -8.25 -0.08 34.31
C ASN A 94 -8.73 0.94 35.37
N GLU A 95 -10.01 0.93 35.71
CA GLU A 95 -10.64 1.83 36.69
C GLU A 95 -10.60 3.32 36.28
N ILE A 96 -10.41 3.61 35.00
CA ILE A 96 -10.48 4.96 34.44
C ILE A 96 -11.90 5.18 33.90
N TRP A 97 -12.76 5.77 34.74
CA TRP A 97 -14.16 6.00 34.43
C TRP A 97 -14.48 7.47 34.16
N PRO A 98 -15.49 7.76 33.34
CA PRO A 98 -16.06 9.10 33.24
C PRO A 98 -16.71 9.47 34.58
N THR A 99 -16.10 10.40 35.31
CA THR A 99 -16.73 11.00 36.49
C THR A 99 -17.80 11.98 36.03
N ALA A 100 -18.92 12.11 36.77
CA ALA A 100 -19.99 13.04 36.43
C ALA A 100 -19.51 14.51 36.26
N GLU A 101 -18.38 14.89 36.87
CA GLU A 101 -17.75 16.21 36.74
C GLU A 101 -16.96 16.40 35.42
N ILE A 102 -16.64 15.30 34.74
CA ILE A 102 -15.99 15.25 33.42
C ILE A 102 -16.94 14.51 32.47
N THR A 103 -18.12 15.07 32.27
CA THR A 103 -19.10 14.57 31.29
C THR A 103 -19.08 15.49 30.08
N GLY A 104 -18.30 15.12 29.06
CA GLY A 104 -18.10 15.87 27.81
C GLY A 104 -16.86 15.37 27.03
N THR A 105 -16.52 16.04 25.93
CA THR A 105 -15.30 15.82 25.11
C THR A 105 -14.00 15.82 25.87
N ASP A 106 -14.01 16.39 27.07
CA ASP A 106 -12.81 16.55 27.87
C ASP A 106 -12.37 15.23 28.54
N PHE A 107 -13.25 14.22 28.64
CA PHE A 107 -12.91 12.92 29.24
C PHE A 107 -12.12 12.03 28.29
N PHE A 108 -12.59 11.91 27.05
CA PHE A 108 -12.06 11.02 26.03
C PHE A 108 -12.12 11.74 24.70
N ASP A 109 -11.00 11.75 24.01
CA ASP A 109 -10.85 12.28 22.67
C ASP A 109 -10.04 11.26 21.86
N SER A 110 -10.46 11.01 20.63
CA SER A 110 -9.81 10.06 19.75
C SER A 110 -9.68 10.65 18.35
N SER A 111 -8.64 10.24 17.63
CA SER A 111 -8.51 10.57 16.22
C SER A 111 -7.85 9.42 15.46
N ARG A 112 -8.43 9.07 14.32
CA ARG A 112 -7.75 8.23 13.33
C ARG A 112 -6.71 9.08 12.61
N GLN A 113 -5.54 8.49 12.41
CA GLN A 113 -4.46 9.05 11.63
C GLN A 113 -4.02 8.00 10.60
N SER A 114 -3.54 8.45 9.45
CA SER A 114 -2.85 7.55 8.51
C SER A 114 -1.39 7.44 8.95
N GLY A 115 -0.93 6.22 9.21
CA GLY A 115 0.49 5.96 9.48
C GLY A 115 1.31 5.88 8.20
N VAL A 116 2.60 5.63 8.36
CA VAL A 116 3.50 5.50 7.22
C VAL A 116 3.24 4.15 6.55
N PHE A 117 3.22 4.08 5.22
CA PHE A 117 2.92 2.86 4.46
C PHE A 117 1.47 2.36 4.58
N GLY A 118 0.50 3.25 4.83
CA GLY A 118 -0.92 2.90 4.79
C GLY A 118 -1.45 2.17 6.03
N THR A 119 -0.68 2.14 7.12
CA THR A 119 -1.12 1.55 8.38
C THR A 119 -2.19 2.40 9.06
N ASP A 120 -3.05 1.76 9.85
CA ASP A 120 -4.00 2.45 10.71
C ASP A 120 -3.32 2.98 11.97
N ARG A 121 -3.44 4.28 12.24
CA ARG A 121 -3.04 4.88 13.51
C ARG A 121 -4.24 5.38 14.28
N TYR A 122 -4.20 5.18 15.60
CA TYR A 122 -5.24 5.59 16.51
C TYR A 122 -4.62 6.36 17.67
N LEU A 123 -4.89 7.67 17.71
CA LEU A 123 -4.53 8.53 18.85
C LEU A 123 -5.71 8.54 19.82
N ILE A 124 -5.43 8.27 21.08
CA ILE A 124 -6.37 8.44 22.18
C ILE A 124 -5.81 9.45 23.17
N THR A 125 -6.67 10.29 23.70
CA THR A 125 -6.41 11.13 24.86
C THR A 125 -7.47 10.88 25.92
N ALA A 126 -7.06 10.55 27.15
CA ALA A 126 -7.97 10.35 28.27
C ALA A 126 -7.64 11.28 29.44
N THR A 127 -8.68 11.71 30.14
CA THR A 127 -8.59 12.54 31.35
C THR A 127 -9.15 11.79 32.55
N HIS A 128 -8.36 11.71 33.63
CA HIS A 128 -8.76 11.07 34.88
C HIS A 128 -8.67 12.03 36.07
N GLN A 129 -9.68 11.97 36.95
CA GLN A 129 -9.71 12.77 38.17
C GLN A 129 -9.17 11.95 39.34
N VAL A 130 -8.11 12.45 39.97
CA VAL A 130 -7.51 11.85 41.16
C VAL A 130 -7.86 12.69 42.38
N ASP A 131 -8.57 12.08 43.33
CA ASP A 131 -8.91 12.71 44.61
C ASP A 131 -7.68 12.85 45.51
N LEU A 132 -7.55 14.00 46.16
CA LEU A 132 -6.46 14.32 47.08
C LEU A 132 -6.93 14.18 48.53
N TYR A 133 -6.02 13.80 49.42
CA TYR A 133 -6.35 13.52 50.82
C TYR A 133 -6.08 14.71 51.76
N PHE A 134 -5.00 15.47 51.54
CA PHE A 134 -4.59 16.56 52.47
C PHE A 134 -4.83 17.96 51.91
N LEU A 135 -4.64 18.15 50.61
CA LEU A 135 -4.91 19.38 49.87
C LEU A 135 -6.38 19.85 49.90
N PRO A 136 -7.42 19.04 50.22
CA PRO A 136 -8.75 19.57 50.48
C PRO A 136 -8.78 20.60 51.63
N LEU A 137 -7.81 20.56 52.56
CA LEU A 137 -7.67 21.54 53.64
C LEU A 137 -7.37 22.97 53.14
N VAL A 138 -6.84 23.10 51.93
CA VAL A 138 -6.60 24.38 51.24
C VAL A 138 -7.52 24.54 50.01
N ASN A 139 -8.66 23.84 50.02
CA ASN A 139 -9.69 23.90 48.98
C ASN A 139 -9.25 23.35 47.60
N ILE A 140 -8.31 22.41 47.57
CA ILE A 140 -7.92 21.67 46.36
C ILE A 140 -8.32 20.20 46.56
N ARG A 141 -9.45 19.78 45.97
CA ARG A 141 -10.04 18.46 46.25
C ARG A 141 -9.52 17.35 45.35
N TYR A 142 -9.14 17.71 44.13
CA TYR A 142 -8.70 16.77 43.10
C TYR A 142 -7.72 17.43 42.15
N VAL A 143 -7.01 16.60 41.38
CA VAL A 143 -6.24 17.01 40.20
C VAL A 143 -6.75 16.23 39.00
N ARG A 144 -6.86 16.91 37.86
CA ARG A 144 -7.12 16.26 36.58
C ARG A 144 -5.80 15.90 35.93
N LEU A 145 -5.63 14.61 35.65
CA LEU A 145 -4.52 14.08 34.88
C LEU A 145 -5.00 13.85 33.47
N ARG A 146 -4.19 14.22 32.48
CA ARG A 146 -4.46 14.02 31.07
C ARG A 146 -3.26 13.31 30.47
N ASP A 147 -3.52 12.26 29.71
CA ASP A 147 -2.49 11.51 29.01
C ASP A 147 -2.97 11.06 27.64
N SER A 148 -2.04 10.78 26.74
CA SER A 148 -2.33 10.39 25.36
C SER A 148 -1.37 9.34 24.87
N ALA A 149 -1.87 8.38 24.10
CA ALA A 149 -1.06 7.39 23.41
C ALA A 149 -1.50 7.25 21.95
N VAL A 150 -0.54 6.93 21.09
CA VAL A 150 -0.80 6.59 19.70
C VAL A 150 -0.44 5.12 19.53
N ALA A 151 -1.38 4.34 19.01
CA ALA A 151 -1.12 2.98 18.57
C ALA A 151 -1.23 2.88 17.05
N GLU A 152 -0.47 1.95 16.48
CA GLU A 152 -0.44 1.66 15.05
C GLU A 152 -0.72 0.18 14.83
N TYR A 153 -1.50 -0.11 13.80
CA TYR A 153 -1.89 -1.44 13.38
C TYR A 153 -1.69 -1.57 11.88
N ASN A 154 -0.89 -2.55 11.48
CA ASN A 154 -0.75 -2.91 10.08
C ASN A 154 -1.33 -4.31 9.86
N SER A 155 -2.58 -4.37 9.40
CA SER A 155 -3.16 -5.59 8.86
C SER A 155 -2.78 -5.81 7.40
N LEU A 156 -2.38 -4.77 6.66
CA LEU A 156 -2.17 -4.85 5.22
C LEU A 156 -0.97 -5.72 4.90
N VAL A 157 -1.17 -6.62 3.95
CA VAL A 157 -0.12 -7.46 3.38
C VAL A 157 0.19 -6.92 2.00
N ASN A 158 1.48 -6.77 1.73
CA ASN A 158 1.97 -6.38 0.42
C ASN A 158 1.65 -7.44 -0.62
N ILE A 159 1.16 -6.98 -1.77
CA ILE A 159 0.77 -7.83 -2.90
C ILE A 159 1.86 -7.73 -3.96
N TYR A 160 2.34 -8.83 -4.51
CA TYR A 160 3.30 -8.81 -5.62
C TYR A 160 2.69 -8.07 -6.81
N ALA A 161 3.40 -7.05 -7.29
CA ALA A 161 2.92 -6.26 -8.42
C ALA A 161 3.07 -7.03 -9.75
N SER A 162 4.18 -7.76 -9.93
CA SER A 162 4.42 -8.53 -11.16
C SER A 162 4.53 -10.04 -10.91
N HIS A 163 3.95 -10.83 -11.81
CA HIS A 163 3.83 -12.28 -11.71
C HIS A 163 5.08 -13.04 -12.15
N ARG A 164 5.81 -12.45 -13.10
CA ARG A 164 7.08 -12.95 -13.67
C ARG A 164 8.09 -11.82 -13.95
N GLY A 165 7.86 -10.64 -13.35
CA GLY A 165 8.70 -9.44 -13.46
C GLY A 165 10.18 -9.65 -13.16
N TYR A 166 10.54 -10.73 -12.45
CA TYR A 166 11.93 -11.13 -12.19
C TYR A 166 12.84 -11.07 -13.43
N TYR A 167 12.29 -11.33 -14.62
CA TYR A 167 13.00 -11.17 -15.91
C TYR A 167 12.42 -10.06 -16.81
N GLY A 168 11.31 -9.43 -16.43
CA GLY A 168 10.60 -8.44 -17.27
C GLY A 168 9.82 -9.06 -18.43
N VAL A 169 9.32 -10.31 -18.26
CA VAL A 169 8.48 -11.01 -19.26
C VAL A 169 7.00 -10.84 -18.90
N GLU A 170 6.26 -10.18 -19.80
CA GLU A 170 4.83 -9.93 -19.62
C GLU A 170 3.94 -11.13 -19.93
N GLN A 171 2.81 -11.20 -19.22
CA GLN A 171 1.76 -12.20 -19.42
C GLN A 171 0.41 -11.54 -19.69
N THR A 172 -0.67 -12.34 -19.75
CA THR A 172 -2.03 -11.83 -20.00
C THR A 172 -2.70 -11.27 -18.75
N VAL A 173 -2.02 -11.30 -17.60
CA VAL A 173 -2.46 -10.65 -16.38
C VAL A 173 -1.45 -9.57 -16.05
N ASN A 174 -1.90 -8.33 -15.99
CA ASN A 174 -1.07 -7.15 -15.75
C ASN A 174 -1.77 -6.21 -14.75
N LEU A 175 -1.02 -5.21 -14.30
CA LEU A 175 -1.57 -4.13 -13.49
C LEU A 175 -2.53 -3.31 -14.35
N ALA A 176 -3.54 -2.76 -13.72
CA ALA A 176 -4.51 -1.90 -14.39
C ALA A 176 -4.74 -0.63 -13.58
N VAL A 177 -5.01 0.48 -14.25
CA VAL A 177 -5.53 1.68 -13.59
C VAL A 177 -6.61 2.29 -14.45
N PHE A 178 -7.71 2.70 -13.80
CA PHE A 178 -8.87 3.21 -14.50
C PHE A 178 -8.98 4.71 -14.36
N GLY A 179 -9.58 5.37 -15.35
CA GLY A 179 -9.82 6.81 -15.27
C GLY A 179 -10.85 7.18 -14.19
N PRO A 180 -10.71 8.31 -13.49
CA PRO A 180 -11.60 8.70 -12.39
C PRO A 180 -13.06 8.95 -12.81
N ASP A 181 -13.33 9.04 -14.12
CA ASP A 181 -14.66 9.22 -14.68
C ASP A 181 -15.38 7.88 -15.01
N ILE A 182 -14.72 6.73 -14.76
CA ILE A 182 -15.32 5.40 -14.98
C ILE A 182 -16.15 4.93 -13.78
N CYS A 183 -16.93 3.87 -13.94
CA CYS A 183 -17.69 3.25 -12.86
C CYS A 183 -16.86 2.23 -12.08
N SER A 184 -17.19 2.09 -10.79
CA SER A 184 -16.52 1.12 -9.90
C SER A 184 -16.64 -0.33 -10.37
N ARG A 185 -17.76 -0.70 -11.02
CA ARG A 185 -18.08 -2.05 -11.54
C ARG A 185 -17.23 -2.57 -12.72
N TYR A 186 -16.07 -1.97 -12.97
CA TYR A 186 -15.09 -2.44 -13.94
C TYR A 186 -13.82 -2.87 -13.20
N GLY A 187 -13.96 -3.50 -12.04
CA GLY A 187 -12.81 -4.02 -11.28
C GLY A 187 -12.03 -3.03 -10.42
N ASP A 188 -12.22 -1.71 -10.55
CA ASP A 188 -11.51 -0.69 -9.76
C ASP A 188 -12.45 0.10 -8.83
N PRO A 189 -12.48 -0.26 -7.53
CA PRO A 189 -13.31 0.43 -6.55
C PRO A 189 -12.71 1.75 -6.06
N TYR A 190 -11.45 2.06 -6.31
CA TYR A 190 -10.77 3.16 -5.61
C TYR A 190 -10.47 4.38 -6.47
N THR A 191 -10.37 4.23 -7.79
CA THR A 191 -10.09 5.36 -8.68
C THR A 191 -11.32 6.16 -9.10
N PRO A 192 -12.51 5.58 -9.30
CA PRO A 192 -13.71 6.35 -9.54
C PRO A 192 -14.02 7.31 -8.39
N SER A 193 -14.05 8.62 -8.69
CA SER A 193 -14.18 9.66 -7.65
C SER A 193 -15.50 9.65 -6.89
N HIS A 194 -16.52 9.00 -7.44
CA HIS A 194 -17.84 8.81 -6.82
C HIS A 194 -18.00 7.44 -6.15
N SER A 195 -16.98 6.59 -6.20
CA SER A 195 -17.03 5.28 -5.57
C SER A 195 -17.25 5.42 -4.05
N PRO A 196 -18.07 4.55 -3.43
CA PRO A 196 -18.16 4.47 -1.97
C PRO A 196 -16.82 4.22 -1.27
N TRP A 197 -15.83 3.67 -1.98
CA TRP A 197 -14.52 3.33 -1.46
C TRP A 197 -13.43 4.37 -1.79
N TRP A 198 -13.76 5.44 -2.53
CA TRP A 198 -12.81 6.48 -2.95
C TRP A 198 -11.97 7.03 -1.79
N ASP A 199 -12.57 7.24 -0.62
CA ASP A 199 -11.89 7.87 0.51
C ASP A 199 -10.71 7.05 1.06
N GLU A 200 -10.64 5.74 0.78
CA GLU A 200 -9.55 4.87 1.26
C GLU A 200 -8.21 5.17 0.57
N LEU A 201 -8.21 5.38 -0.76
CA LEU A 201 -7.00 5.61 -1.56
C LEU A 201 -6.97 6.93 -2.30
N GLN A 202 -8.13 7.57 -2.48
CA GLN A 202 -8.32 8.79 -3.28
C GLN A 202 -7.74 8.65 -4.69
N GLY A 203 -7.96 7.47 -5.30
CA GLY A 203 -7.47 7.10 -6.63
C GLY A 203 -5.95 7.01 -6.77
N VAL A 204 -5.23 6.86 -5.66
CA VAL A 204 -3.77 6.66 -5.66
C VAL A 204 -3.47 5.23 -5.24
N TYR A 205 -2.85 4.47 -6.13
CA TYR A 205 -2.29 3.15 -5.81
C TYR A 205 -0.79 3.28 -5.53
N PRO A 206 -0.37 3.15 -4.26
CA PRO A 206 1.05 3.21 -3.90
C PRO A 206 1.72 1.84 -4.07
N PHE A 207 2.85 1.84 -4.76
CA PHE A 207 3.74 0.70 -4.89
C PHE A 207 5.01 0.92 -4.07
N ARG A 208 5.48 -0.12 -3.39
CA ARG A 208 6.76 -0.16 -2.69
C ARG A 208 7.76 -0.94 -3.52
N ILE A 209 8.91 -0.34 -3.79
CA ILE A 209 10.05 -0.96 -4.47
C ILE A 209 11.08 -1.26 -3.40
N ASP A 210 11.12 -2.50 -2.94
CA ASP A 210 12.06 -2.96 -1.91
C ASP A 210 13.42 -3.26 -2.51
N ILE A 211 14.44 -2.61 -1.98
CA ILE A 211 15.82 -2.71 -2.43
C ILE A 211 16.62 -3.40 -1.32
N PRO A 212 17.26 -4.54 -1.61
CA PRO A 212 17.96 -5.31 -0.59
C PRO A 212 19.24 -4.60 -0.12
N GLY A 213 19.69 -4.92 1.10
CA GLY A 213 20.84 -4.24 1.72
C GLY A 213 22.19 -4.51 1.04
N ASP A 214 22.28 -5.58 0.24
CA ASP A 214 23.45 -5.95 -0.55
C ASP A 214 23.33 -5.57 -2.04
N TYR A 215 22.29 -4.82 -2.42
CA TYR A 215 22.00 -4.41 -3.79
C TYR A 215 23.21 -3.82 -4.52
N GLU A 216 24.00 -2.95 -3.88
CA GLU A 216 25.20 -2.34 -4.50
C GLU A 216 26.13 -3.41 -5.09
N SER A 217 26.37 -4.49 -4.34
CA SER A 217 27.30 -5.55 -4.74
C SER A 217 26.75 -6.42 -5.88
N THR A 218 25.44 -6.71 -5.84
CA THR A 218 24.74 -7.48 -6.87
C THR A 218 24.60 -6.67 -8.15
N ALA A 219 24.13 -5.43 -8.05
CA ALA A 219 24.03 -4.48 -9.16
C ALA A 219 25.38 -4.23 -9.83
N HIS A 220 26.45 -4.08 -9.04
CA HIS A 220 27.81 -3.95 -9.57
C HIS A 220 28.22 -5.17 -10.39
N SER A 221 27.98 -6.38 -9.87
CA SER A 221 28.33 -7.62 -10.57
C SER A 221 27.55 -7.81 -11.89
N LEU A 222 26.26 -7.43 -11.89
CA LEU A 222 25.40 -7.52 -13.08
C LEU A 222 25.78 -6.48 -14.13
N THR A 223 25.97 -5.22 -13.72
CA THR A 223 26.42 -4.15 -14.62
C THR A 223 27.79 -4.48 -15.21
N GLU A 224 28.76 -4.96 -14.42
CA GLU A 224 30.04 -5.45 -14.93
C GLU A 224 29.87 -6.51 -16.03
N ALA A 225 28.94 -7.45 -15.86
CA ALA A 225 28.66 -8.49 -16.84
C ALA A 225 27.99 -7.95 -18.12
N TRP A 226 27.04 -7.02 -17.99
CA TRP A 226 26.26 -6.50 -19.12
C TRP A 226 26.97 -5.40 -19.91
N ASN A 227 27.74 -4.55 -19.23
CA ASN A 227 28.29 -3.33 -19.81
C ASN A 227 29.80 -3.12 -19.56
N GLY A 228 30.48 -4.10 -18.97
CA GLY A 228 31.92 -4.02 -18.71
C GLY A 228 32.30 -3.08 -17.56
N GLY A 229 31.34 -2.74 -16.69
CA GLY A 229 31.55 -1.90 -15.50
C GLY A 229 31.42 -0.41 -15.79
N ALA A 230 30.68 -0.04 -16.83
CA ALA A 230 30.19 1.32 -16.98
C ALA A 230 29.03 1.52 -15.99
N ASP A 231 28.98 2.66 -15.30
CA ASP A 231 27.89 2.99 -14.37
C ASP A 231 27.76 2.06 -13.14
N THR A 232 28.87 1.79 -12.45
CA THR A 232 28.92 1.01 -11.19
C THR A 232 28.29 1.72 -9.98
N ASN A 233 27.54 2.80 -10.20
CA ASN A 233 26.87 3.51 -9.13
C ASN A 233 25.68 2.69 -8.64
N GLU A 234 25.22 2.98 -7.42
CA GLU A 234 24.04 2.35 -6.81
C GLU A 234 22.74 2.90 -7.43
N ILE A 235 22.60 2.72 -8.74
CA ILE A 235 21.50 3.25 -9.56
C ILE A 235 20.39 2.22 -9.64
N VAL A 236 19.21 2.60 -9.16
CA VAL A 236 17.97 1.84 -9.39
C VAL A 236 17.21 2.46 -10.54
N ARG A 237 17.06 1.71 -11.63
CA ARG A 237 16.21 2.07 -12.77
C ARG A 237 14.80 1.54 -12.53
N VAL A 238 13.80 2.40 -12.64
CA VAL A 238 12.38 2.07 -12.52
C VAL A 238 11.71 2.25 -13.88
N GLU A 239 11.13 1.18 -14.41
CA GLU A 239 10.47 1.17 -15.70
C GLU A 239 8.96 0.94 -15.55
N ILE A 240 8.23 1.52 -16.50
CA ILE A 240 6.80 1.35 -16.65
C ILE A 240 6.57 0.80 -18.05
N TRP A 241 5.89 -0.33 -18.15
CA TRP A 241 5.40 -0.84 -19.42
C TRP A 241 4.08 -0.16 -19.76
N ASP A 242 3.98 0.36 -20.97
CA ASP A 242 2.74 0.96 -21.51
C ASP A 242 2.10 2.01 -20.59
N PRO A 243 2.83 3.09 -20.20
CA PRO A 243 2.34 4.08 -19.24
C PRO A 243 1.17 4.94 -19.74
N ASP A 244 0.76 4.78 -21.00
CA ASP A 244 -0.31 5.53 -21.63
C ASP A 244 -1.59 4.69 -21.74
N CYS A 245 -2.67 5.26 -22.27
CA CYS A 245 -3.94 4.54 -22.45
C CYS A 245 -4.30 4.53 -23.95
N TYR A 246 -3.28 4.50 -24.80
CA TYR A 246 -3.34 4.68 -26.23
C TYR A 246 -3.00 3.40 -26.99
N ASN A 247 -4.03 2.71 -27.46
CA ASN A 247 -3.83 1.64 -28.44
C ASN A 247 -3.51 2.21 -29.83
N THR A 248 -2.32 1.99 -30.39
CA THR A 248 -1.96 2.48 -31.75
C THR A 248 -2.86 1.87 -32.84
N PRO A 249 -3.34 2.67 -33.82
CA PRO A 249 -4.05 2.11 -34.95
C PRO A 249 -3.14 1.20 -35.78
N GLN A 250 -3.59 -0.03 -36.01
CA GLN A 250 -3.00 -0.89 -37.03
C GLN A 250 -3.36 -0.39 -38.44
N VAL A 251 -2.63 0.59 -38.96
CA VAL A 251 -2.88 1.09 -40.33
C VAL A 251 -2.28 0.14 -41.39
N SER A 252 -3.13 -0.55 -42.14
CA SER A 252 -3.06 -0.42 -43.60
C SER A 252 -4.46 -0.50 -44.23
N SER A 253 -4.72 0.44 -45.13
CA SER A 253 -5.93 0.57 -45.93
C SER A 253 -5.99 -0.42 -47.10
N SER A 254 -5.29 -1.55 -47.02
CA SER A 254 -5.40 -2.64 -47.97
C SER A 254 -6.00 -3.83 -47.26
N SER A 255 -7.12 -4.36 -47.75
CA SER A 255 -7.47 -5.75 -47.48
C SER A 255 -6.40 -6.66 -48.13
N PRO A 256 -5.87 -7.67 -47.43
CA PRO A 256 -6.17 -8.10 -46.06
C PRO A 256 -5.44 -7.24 -44.98
N PRO A 257 -5.92 -7.24 -43.72
CA PRO A 257 -5.29 -6.49 -42.62
C PRO A 257 -3.81 -6.84 -42.51
N ASN A 258 -3.00 -5.93 -41.96
CA ASN A 258 -1.60 -6.23 -41.65
C ASN A 258 -1.53 -7.47 -40.75
N GLU A 259 -1.15 -8.61 -41.31
CA GLU A 259 -0.88 -9.79 -40.51
C GLU A 259 0.28 -9.48 -39.55
N VAL A 260 0.16 -9.95 -38.31
CA VAL A 260 1.20 -9.75 -37.29
C VAL A 260 2.18 -10.90 -37.38
N LEU A 261 3.47 -10.55 -37.41
CA LEU A 261 4.56 -11.50 -37.42
C LEU A 261 4.80 -11.98 -35.99
N ILE A 262 4.49 -13.25 -35.72
CA ILE A 262 4.84 -13.93 -34.47
C ILE A 262 6.09 -14.77 -34.71
N THR A 263 7.02 -14.74 -33.77
CA THR A 263 8.19 -15.62 -33.73
C THR A 263 7.92 -16.81 -32.81
N ASP A 264 8.06 -18.03 -33.34
CA ASP A 264 8.03 -19.29 -32.58
C ASP A 264 9.45 -19.65 -32.14
N THR A 265 9.73 -19.47 -30.86
CA THR A 265 11.02 -19.66 -30.21
C THR A 265 11.36 -21.14 -29.97
N THR A 266 10.39 -22.05 -30.09
CA THR A 266 10.65 -23.50 -29.89
C THR A 266 11.33 -24.18 -31.07
N THR A 267 11.40 -23.49 -32.21
CA THR A 267 11.99 -24.01 -33.45
C THR A 267 13.44 -23.56 -33.61
N ILE A 268 14.29 -24.42 -34.22
CA ILE A 268 15.70 -24.09 -34.49
C ILE A 268 15.97 -24.19 -36.00
N PRO A 269 16.16 -23.06 -36.71
CA PRO A 269 16.07 -21.67 -36.23
C PRO A 269 14.62 -21.25 -35.91
N PRO A 270 14.41 -20.16 -35.14
CA PRO A 270 13.08 -19.62 -34.88
C PRO A 270 12.34 -19.37 -36.19
N THR A 271 11.09 -19.79 -36.23
CA THR A 271 10.23 -19.64 -37.41
C THR A 271 9.22 -18.53 -37.16
N THR A 272 8.97 -17.73 -38.18
CA THR A 272 7.97 -16.66 -38.09
C THR A 272 6.70 -17.05 -38.81
N ARG A 273 5.54 -16.75 -38.22
CA ARG A 273 4.25 -16.95 -38.86
C ARG A 273 3.42 -15.67 -38.81
N LEU A 274 2.60 -15.50 -39.84
CA LEU A 274 1.67 -14.39 -39.94
C LEU A 274 0.33 -14.81 -39.36
N ILE A 275 -0.18 -14.03 -38.41
CA ILE A 275 -1.51 -14.23 -37.84
C ILE A 275 -2.42 -13.02 -38.09
N SER A 276 -3.72 -13.27 -38.08
CA SER A 276 -4.71 -12.20 -38.07
C SER A 276 -4.55 -11.39 -36.78
N PRO A 277 -4.51 -10.05 -36.84
CA PRO A 277 -4.56 -9.22 -35.64
C PRO A 277 -5.98 -9.06 -35.08
N ALA A 278 -6.96 -9.81 -35.59
CA ALA A 278 -8.32 -9.77 -35.06
C ALA A 278 -8.38 -10.56 -33.73
N CYS A 279 -8.65 -9.84 -32.66
CA CYS A 279 -8.66 -10.27 -31.24
C CYS A 279 -10.05 -10.71 -30.80
N SER A 280 -10.80 -11.22 -31.77
CA SER A 280 -12.15 -11.68 -31.51
C SER A 280 -12.42 -12.82 -32.45
N THR A 281 -12.57 -14.01 -31.88
CA THR A 281 -13.05 -15.19 -32.60
C THR A 281 -14.48 -15.00 -33.11
N SER A 282 -15.24 -14.06 -32.52
CA SER A 282 -16.61 -13.72 -32.89
C SER A 282 -16.71 -12.53 -33.87
N ASN A 283 -15.71 -11.65 -33.91
CA ASN A 283 -15.61 -10.55 -34.86
C ASN A 283 -14.21 -10.49 -35.50
N PRO A 284 -13.97 -11.19 -36.63
CA PRO A 284 -12.70 -11.16 -37.36
C PRO A 284 -12.36 -9.79 -37.97
N ASN A 285 -13.18 -8.76 -37.73
CA ASN A 285 -12.94 -7.38 -38.12
C ASN A 285 -12.75 -6.43 -36.93
N ASP A 286 -12.39 -6.96 -35.75
CA ASP A 286 -12.18 -6.17 -34.54
C ASP A 286 -10.84 -5.39 -34.56
N TYR A 287 -10.79 -4.37 -35.42
CA TYR A 287 -9.68 -3.41 -35.57
C TYR A 287 -9.95 -2.11 -34.82
N ASN A 288 -10.98 -2.05 -33.99
CA ASN A 288 -11.52 -0.80 -33.51
C ASN A 288 -10.73 -0.19 -32.35
N ARG A 289 -9.62 -0.81 -31.91
CA ARG A 289 -8.68 -0.35 -30.86
C ARG A 289 -9.30 -0.21 -29.45
N GLN A 290 -10.50 -0.75 -29.22
CA GLN A 290 -11.25 -0.50 -27.98
C GLN A 290 -10.99 -1.48 -26.86
N ASN A 291 -10.55 -2.68 -27.20
CA ASN A 291 -10.32 -3.78 -26.28
C ASN A 291 -8.87 -4.23 -26.42
N PRO A 292 -8.32 -4.94 -25.44
CA PRO A 292 -6.98 -5.49 -25.55
C PRO A 292 -6.93 -6.57 -26.64
N CYS A 293 -5.72 -7.01 -26.92
CA CYS A 293 -5.46 -8.01 -27.94
C CYS A 293 -4.16 -8.74 -27.67
N THR A 294 -4.29 -9.96 -27.18
CA THR A 294 -3.16 -10.81 -26.85
C THR A 294 -3.34 -12.20 -27.48
N PRO A 295 -3.26 -12.34 -28.82
CA PRO A 295 -3.43 -13.63 -29.48
C PRO A 295 -2.42 -14.68 -28.99
N GLU A 296 -2.91 -15.92 -28.88
CA GLU A 296 -2.07 -17.07 -28.55
C GLU A 296 -1.05 -17.38 -29.67
N THR A 297 0.19 -17.61 -29.27
CA THR A 297 1.28 -18.00 -30.16
C THR A 297 1.39 -19.53 -30.29
N GLY A 298 0.81 -20.30 -29.37
CA GLY A 298 1.06 -21.75 -29.30
C GLY A 298 2.51 -22.12 -28.97
N ASP A 299 3.35 -21.15 -28.64
CA ASP A 299 4.72 -21.32 -28.16
C ASP A 299 4.68 -21.41 -26.62
N PRO A 300 5.06 -22.53 -25.99
CA PRO A 300 5.06 -22.65 -24.53
C PRO A 300 6.02 -21.68 -23.80
N GLN A 301 7.03 -21.12 -24.48
CA GLN A 301 7.99 -20.18 -23.89
C GLN A 301 7.50 -18.73 -23.99
N ASN A 302 6.84 -18.37 -25.09
CA ASN A 302 6.19 -17.07 -25.28
C ASN A 302 4.72 -17.25 -25.68
N PRO A 303 3.82 -17.67 -24.77
CA PRO A 303 2.47 -18.13 -25.10
C PRO A 303 1.55 -17.08 -25.71
N PHE A 304 1.88 -15.79 -25.54
CA PHE A 304 1.03 -14.67 -25.94
C PHE A 304 1.83 -13.63 -26.73
N TRP A 305 1.12 -12.90 -27.58
CA TRP A 305 1.69 -11.82 -28.36
C TRP A 305 0.88 -10.55 -28.18
N PHE A 306 1.50 -9.44 -27.80
CA PHE A 306 0.80 -8.21 -27.47
C PHE A 306 0.58 -7.35 -28.72
N ILE A 307 -0.67 -7.00 -28.99
CA ILE A 307 -1.04 -6.10 -30.10
C ILE A 307 -1.64 -4.79 -29.57
N ARG A 308 -2.29 -4.83 -28.41
CA ARG A 308 -2.84 -3.71 -27.64
C ARG A 308 -3.23 -4.23 -26.26
N ILE A 309 -3.16 -3.41 -25.23
CA ILE A 309 -3.51 -3.83 -23.86
C ILE A 309 -4.60 -2.96 -23.22
N ASP A 310 -4.81 -1.74 -23.72
CA ASP A 310 -5.75 -0.83 -23.09
C ASP A 310 -7.20 -1.10 -23.46
N GLU A 311 -8.10 -0.72 -22.55
CA GLU A 311 -9.53 -0.81 -22.77
C GLU A 311 -10.17 0.58 -22.86
N ASN A 312 -10.67 0.93 -24.03
CA ASN A 312 -11.43 2.14 -24.21
C ASN A 312 -12.82 1.96 -23.57
N ARG A 313 -13.03 2.68 -22.46
CA ARG A 313 -14.27 2.66 -21.69
C ARG A 313 -14.84 4.07 -21.60
N GLN A 314 -16.13 4.16 -21.30
CA GLN A 314 -16.82 5.41 -21.04
C GLN A 314 -17.83 5.22 -19.92
N GLY A 315 -17.98 6.25 -19.08
CA GLY A 315 -18.90 6.26 -17.97
C GLY A 315 -19.37 7.67 -17.65
N ASN A 316 -20.32 7.78 -16.73
CA ASN A 316 -20.65 9.03 -16.08
C ASN A 316 -20.11 8.96 -14.64
N PRO A 317 -19.27 9.92 -14.19
CA PRO A 317 -18.76 9.99 -12.83
C PRO A 317 -19.83 10.21 -11.75
N ASN A 318 -21.12 10.19 -12.09
CA ASN A 318 -22.22 10.36 -11.14
C ASN A 318 -23.22 9.20 -11.17
N ASP A 319 -23.00 8.21 -12.04
CA ASP A 319 -23.97 7.14 -12.27
C ASP A 319 -23.31 5.85 -12.81
N ASP A 320 -23.08 4.91 -11.89
CA ASP A 320 -22.53 3.58 -12.18
C ASP A 320 -23.38 2.75 -13.15
N SER A 321 -24.63 3.15 -13.45
CA SER A 321 -25.48 2.44 -14.40
C SER A 321 -25.16 2.74 -15.86
N THR A 322 -24.43 3.83 -16.14
CA THR A 322 -24.22 4.35 -17.51
C THR A 322 -22.96 3.85 -18.21
N CYS A 323 -22.16 3.05 -17.50
CA CYS A 323 -20.90 2.55 -18.00
C CYS A 323 -21.04 1.64 -19.22
N SER A 324 -20.18 1.85 -20.21
CA SER A 324 -20.18 1.08 -21.46
C SER A 324 -18.83 1.13 -22.15
N THR A 325 -18.63 0.22 -23.09
CA THR A 325 -17.64 0.36 -24.15
C THR A 325 -18.21 1.30 -25.22
N PRO A 326 -17.48 2.32 -25.70
CA PRO A 326 -17.91 3.14 -26.83
C PRO A 326 -18.21 2.28 -28.09
N SER A 327 -18.82 2.84 -29.13
CA SER A 327 -19.03 2.09 -30.39
C SER A 327 -17.82 2.12 -31.34
N SER A 328 -16.89 3.03 -31.12
CA SER A 328 -15.57 3.12 -31.76
C SER A 328 -14.56 3.75 -30.80
N TYR A 329 -13.26 3.52 -31.01
CA TYR A 329 -12.23 4.15 -30.19
C TYR A 329 -12.45 5.66 -30.08
N THR A 330 -12.55 6.13 -28.84
CA THR A 330 -12.84 7.51 -28.49
C THR A 330 -11.67 8.04 -27.66
N PRO A 331 -10.73 8.75 -28.29
CA PRO A 331 -9.51 9.19 -27.62
C PRO A 331 -9.76 10.15 -26.44
N GLY A 332 -10.87 10.89 -26.49
CA GLY A 332 -11.28 11.78 -25.39
C GLY A 332 -11.66 11.06 -24.10
N THR A 333 -11.77 9.73 -24.10
CA THR A 333 -11.97 8.94 -22.87
C THR A 333 -10.70 8.23 -22.41
N ASN A 334 -9.57 8.37 -23.13
CA ASN A 334 -8.29 7.81 -22.70
C ASN A 334 -7.91 8.34 -21.33
N THR A 335 -7.41 7.46 -20.49
CA THR A 335 -6.98 7.82 -19.16
C THR A 335 -5.63 8.52 -19.21
N THR A 336 -5.51 9.59 -18.44
CA THR A 336 -4.22 10.22 -18.14
C THR A 336 -3.76 9.74 -16.78
N THR A 337 -2.61 9.11 -16.73
CA THR A 337 -2.00 8.53 -15.53
C THR A 337 -0.79 9.35 -15.11
N ARG A 338 -0.66 9.57 -13.81
CA ARG A 338 0.47 10.24 -13.17
C ARG A 338 1.21 9.26 -12.29
N TYR A 339 2.49 9.12 -12.56
CA TYR A 339 3.45 8.31 -11.83
C TYR A 339 4.35 9.24 -11.02
N THR A 340 4.36 9.10 -9.69
CA THR A 340 5.22 9.91 -8.81
C THR A 340 6.17 9.01 -8.04
N LEU A 341 7.46 9.11 -8.35
CA LEU A 341 8.53 8.38 -7.67
C LEU A 341 9.02 9.18 -6.45
N TYR A 342 9.16 8.52 -5.31
CA TYR A 342 9.56 9.15 -4.05
C TYR A 342 10.22 8.16 -3.09
N TYR A 343 10.78 8.69 -2.00
CA TYR A 343 11.29 7.89 -0.88
C TYR A 343 10.94 8.55 0.45
N TYR A 344 11.11 7.81 1.55
CA TYR A 344 11.03 8.37 2.90
C TYR A 344 12.42 8.61 3.46
N ARG A 345 12.69 9.87 3.79
CA ARG A 345 13.89 10.32 4.48
C ARG A 345 13.72 10.19 5.99
N LYS A 346 14.70 9.64 6.69
CA LYS A 346 14.74 9.65 8.17
C LYS A 346 15.32 10.96 8.68
N ARG A 347 14.53 11.72 9.45
CA ARG A 347 14.97 12.95 10.12
C ARG A 347 15.79 12.64 11.37
N GLY A 348 16.52 13.64 11.87
CA GLY A 348 17.37 13.50 13.06
C GLY A 348 16.60 13.16 14.36
N ASP A 349 15.29 13.39 14.39
CA ASP A 349 14.39 12.99 15.48
C ASP A 349 13.80 11.57 15.29
N GLY A 350 14.16 10.87 14.21
CA GLY A 350 13.67 9.54 13.87
C GLY A 350 12.40 9.51 13.01
N SER A 351 11.73 10.65 12.81
CA SER A 351 10.52 10.74 11.98
C SER A 351 10.82 10.52 10.50
N LEU A 352 9.84 10.00 9.75
CA LEU A 352 9.93 9.79 8.31
C LEU A 352 9.28 10.95 7.55
N GLU A 353 9.97 11.45 6.54
CA GLU A 353 9.51 12.52 5.66
C GLU A 353 9.52 12.07 4.21
N ARG A 354 8.37 12.17 3.53
CA ARG A 354 8.27 11.90 2.09
C ARG A 354 9.07 12.93 1.29
N ARG A 355 9.87 12.46 0.34
CA ARG A 355 10.64 13.25 -0.63
C ARG A 355 10.37 12.74 -2.03
N ASN A 356 9.72 13.55 -2.85
CA ASN A 356 9.50 13.22 -4.25
C ASN A 356 10.81 13.41 -5.03
N LEU A 357 11.08 12.46 -5.93
CA LEU A 357 12.23 12.47 -6.82
C LEU A 357 11.81 12.97 -8.19
N ALA A 358 10.74 12.39 -8.72
CA ALA A 358 10.34 12.53 -10.11
C ALA A 358 8.83 12.37 -10.26
N ARG A 359 8.26 13.05 -11.26
CA ARG A 359 6.87 12.88 -11.69
C ARG A 359 6.80 12.76 -13.20
N TYR A 360 6.10 11.74 -13.67
CA TYR A 360 5.83 11.48 -15.08
C TYR A 360 4.31 11.40 -15.30
N THR A 361 3.79 12.10 -16.31
CA THR A 361 2.36 12.08 -16.65
C THR A 361 2.19 11.72 -18.11
N LYS A 362 1.34 10.73 -18.40
CA LYS A 362 1.15 10.17 -19.74
C LYS A 362 -0.31 9.77 -19.98
N GLY A 363 -0.74 9.69 -21.24
CA GLY A 363 -2.10 9.34 -21.65
C GLY A 363 -3.03 10.54 -21.89
N GLY A 364 -4.26 10.25 -22.33
CA GLY A 364 -5.31 11.25 -22.59
C GLY A 364 -5.23 12.01 -23.92
N ALA A 365 -4.18 11.83 -24.73
CA ALA A 365 -4.00 12.51 -26.02
C ALA A 365 -4.04 11.54 -27.22
N GLU A 366 -4.54 12.02 -28.37
CA GLU A 366 -4.69 11.24 -29.62
C GLU A 366 -3.38 10.84 -30.31
N SER A 367 -2.27 11.45 -29.91
CA SER A 367 -0.96 11.29 -30.54
C SER A 367 0.09 10.69 -29.60
N ASP A 368 -0.35 10.18 -28.45
CA ASP A 368 0.51 9.69 -27.38
C ASP A 368 0.88 8.21 -27.62
N SER A 369 1.43 7.92 -28.80
CA SER A 369 1.71 6.56 -29.27
C SER A 369 3.18 6.16 -29.16
N ASP A 370 4.00 7.00 -28.55
CA ASP A 370 5.45 6.83 -28.43
C ASP A 370 5.81 5.83 -27.32
N THR A 371 4.90 5.55 -26.39
CA THR A 371 5.09 4.57 -25.31
C THR A 371 4.20 3.33 -25.40
N ASP A 372 3.22 3.31 -26.32
CA ASP A 372 2.35 2.18 -26.60
C ASP A 372 3.12 0.86 -26.78
N LEU A 373 2.81 -0.13 -25.94
CA LEU A 373 3.47 -1.44 -25.85
C LEU A 373 4.99 -1.40 -25.66
N ARG A 374 5.52 -0.35 -25.02
CA ARG A 374 6.96 -0.21 -24.74
C ARG A 374 7.23 -0.13 -23.24
N TRP A 375 8.32 -0.76 -22.83
CA TRP A 375 8.97 -0.48 -21.56
C TRP A 375 9.73 0.83 -21.65
N VAL A 376 9.48 1.72 -20.69
CA VAL A 376 10.17 3.01 -20.64
C VAL A 376 10.61 3.36 -19.24
N CYS A 377 11.78 4.00 -19.11
CA CYS A 377 12.19 4.70 -17.90
C CYS A 377 12.06 6.21 -18.13
N PRO A 378 11.06 6.90 -17.56
CA PRO A 378 10.90 8.33 -17.74
C PRO A 378 12.15 9.13 -17.36
N GLY A 379 12.68 9.93 -18.29
CA GLY A 379 13.91 10.70 -18.08
C GLY A 379 15.19 9.87 -18.02
N GLY A 380 15.10 8.56 -18.28
CA GLY A 380 16.24 7.64 -18.23
C GLY A 380 17.27 7.85 -19.34
N SER A 381 18.40 7.17 -19.19
CA SER A 381 19.57 7.35 -20.06
C SER A 381 19.62 6.45 -21.31
N LEU A 382 18.69 5.51 -21.49
CA LEU A 382 18.72 4.55 -22.58
C LEU A 382 18.00 5.05 -23.85
N PRO A 383 18.41 4.60 -25.05
CA PRO A 383 17.68 4.90 -26.27
C PRO A 383 16.25 4.35 -26.21
N GLY A 384 15.26 5.23 -26.38
CA GLY A 384 13.84 4.86 -26.26
C GLY A 384 13.17 5.44 -25.00
N ASP A 385 13.97 5.84 -24.00
CA ASP A 385 13.44 6.50 -22.82
C ASP A 385 12.83 7.87 -23.17
N PRO A 386 11.62 8.19 -22.67
CA PRO A 386 11.02 9.51 -22.82
C PRO A 386 11.92 10.59 -22.23
N ALA A 387 12.18 11.63 -23.02
CA ALA A 387 12.99 12.76 -22.56
C ALA A 387 12.29 13.53 -21.43
N ALA A 388 13.09 14.22 -20.61
CA ALA A 388 12.63 15.01 -19.45
C ALA A 388 11.71 16.21 -19.79
N ASP A 389 11.33 16.43 -21.06
CA ASP A 389 10.32 17.39 -21.48
C ASP A 389 8.96 16.74 -21.86
N ALA A 390 8.87 15.41 -21.86
CA ALA A 390 7.68 14.63 -22.21
C ALA A 390 6.74 14.39 -21.01
N GLY A 391 6.29 15.45 -20.33
CA GLY A 391 5.36 15.33 -19.19
C GLY A 391 6.05 15.14 -17.83
N PHE A 392 7.33 15.50 -17.77
CA PHE A 392 8.20 15.30 -16.63
C PHE A 392 8.34 16.58 -15.76
N VAL A 393 8.34 16.44 -14.43
CA VAL A 393 8.57 17.55 -13.48
C VAL A 393 9.58 17.12 -12.39
N PRO A 394 10.79 17.71 -12.35
CA PRO A 394 11.78 17.41 -11.32
C PRO A 394 11.36 18.02 -9.98
N ASP A 395 11.63 17.33 -8.88
CA ASP A 395 11.50 17.87 -7.53
C ASP A 395 12.88 17.98 -6.85
N VAL A 396 13.26 17.04 -5.99
CA VAL A 396 14.54 17.09 -5.25
C VAL A 396 15.67 16.30 -5.94
N GLY A 397 15.33 15.32 -6.79
CA GLY A 397 16.27 14.55 -7.59
C GLY A 397 16.67 15.25 -8.89
N ASP A 398 17.35 14.54 -9.80
CA ASP A 398 17.63 15.06 -11.14
C ASP A 398 16.40 15.04 -12.06
N GLY A 399 15.31 14.46 -11.55
CA GLY A 399 14.06 14.24 -12.26
C GLY A 399 14.01 12.92 -13.00
N ASN A 400 14.83 11.99 -12.58
CA ASN A 400 15.00 10.67 -13.10
C ASN A 400 13.96 9.62 -12.67
N PHE A 401 13.74 8.58 -13.46
CA PHE A 401 13.34 7.27 -12.93
C PHE A 401 14.55 6.30 -12.79
N GLU A 402 15.77 6.77 -13.07
CA GLU A 402 17.03 6.16 -12.67
C GLU A 402 17.58 6.92 -11.46
N VAL A 403 17.46 6.32 -10.27
CA VAL A 403 17.79 6.97 -9.01
C VAL A 403 19.16 6.52 -8.54
N ASP A 404 20.14 7.42 -8.50
CA ASP A 404 21.40 7.18 -7.78
C ASP A 404 21.15 7.29 -6.28
N LEU A 405 21.06 6.15 -5.60
CA LEU A 405 20.71 6.09 -4.17
C LEU A 405 21.71 6.82 -3.28
N SER A 406 22.96 6.96 -3.72
CA SER A 406 24.03 7.60 -2.96
C SER A 406 23.94 9.13 -2.99
N THR A 407 23.40 9.71 -4.07
CA THR A 407 23.35 11.16 -4.27
C THR A 407 21.95 11.75 -4.25
N GLU A 408 20.94 11.02 -4.72
CA GLU A 408 19.57 11.53 -4.91
C GLU A 408 18.62 11.14 -3.78
N ALA A 409 18.94 10.10 -3.02
CA ALA A 409 18.16 9.64 -1.86
C ALA A 409 18.91 9.84 -0.52
N PRO A 410 19.40 11.05 -0.18
CA PRO A 410 20.13 11.27 1.07
C PRO A 410 19.26 11.00 2.30
N ASP A 411 19.85 10.30 3.27
CA ASP A 411 19.19 9.84 4.50
C ASP A 411 17.90 9.03 4.23
N ILE A 412 17.83 8.30 3.11
CA ILE A 412 16.80 7.29 2.90
C ILE A 412 16.69 6.37 4.12
N TYR A 413 15.47 6.04 4.51
CA TYR A 413 15.27 5.10 5.60
C TYR A 413 15.85 3.74 5.25
N VAL A 414 16.80 3.29 6.08
CA VAL A 414 17.40 1.96 6.00
C VAL A 414 16.86 1.13 7.15
N ASN A 415 16.33 -0.05 6.81
CA ASN A 415 15.87 -1.04 7.77
C ASN A 415 17.07 -1.52 8.60
N PRO A 416 17.05 -1.36 9.94
CA PRO A 416 18.17 -1.75 10.78
C PRO A 416 18.38 -3.26 10.90
N VAL A 417 17.41 -4.08 10.48
CA VAL A 417 17.48 -5.55 10.60
C VAL A 417 18.31 -6.17 9.48
N ASP A 418 18.07 -5.76 8.25
CA ASP A 418 18.62 -6.39 7.03
C ASP A 418 19.34 -5.41 6.10
N GLY A 419 19.32 -4.11 6.41
CA GLY A 419 19.93 -3.07 5.57
C GLY A 419 19.10 -2.72 4.33
N SER A 420 17.91 -3.29 4.16
CA SER A 420 17.01 -2.97 3.05
C SER A 420 16.54 -1.51 3.13
N ARG A 421 16.12 -0.98 1.98
CA ARG A 421 15.57 0.37 1.82
C ARG A 421 14.48 0.32 0.76
N ALA A 422 13.67 1.37 0.67
CA ALA A 422 12.55 1.37 -0.25
C ALA A 422 12.42 2.69 -1.01
N LEU A 423 12.20 2.57 -2.32
CA LEU A 423 11.58 3.61 -3.14
C LEU A 423 10.07 3.32 -3.23
N PHE A 424 9.32 4.34 -3.63
CA PHE A 424 7.87 4.26 -3.74
C PHE A 424 7.41 4.91 -5.04
N LEU A 425 6.37 4.32 -5.64
CA LEU A 425 5.74 4.83 -6.84
C LEU A 425 4.24 4.98 -6.59
N ASP A 426 3.75 6.21 -6.58
CA ASP A 426 2.31 6.46 -6.60
C ASP A 426 1.83 6.46 -8.05
N VAL A 427 0.85 5.59 -8.36
CA VAL A 427 0.13 5.56 -9.63
C VAL A 427 -1.25 6.17 -9.41
N GLN A 428 -1.55 7.25 -10.13
CA GLN A 428 -2.81 7.98 -10.00
C GLN A 428 -3.39 8.31 -11.37
N ALA A 429 -4.60 7.84 -11.67
CA ALA A 429 -5.34 8.37 -12.82
C ALA A 429 -5.96 9.73 -12.47
N ILE A 430 -5.79 10.71 -13.34
CA ILE A 430 -6.13 12.11 -13.05
C ILE A 430 -7.22 12.66 -13.98
N ALA A 431 -7.51 11.95 -15.07
CA ALA A 431 -8.57 12.28 -16.02
C ALA A 431 -8.88 11.06 -16.90
N GLY A 432 -10.07 11.07 -17.53
CA GLY A 432 -10.50 10.02 -18.45
C GLY A 432 -11.32 8.94 -17.77
N ALA A 433 -11.74 7.95 -18.54
CA ALA A 433 -12.59 6.85 -18.09
C ALA A 433 -12.09 5.47 -18.57
N SER A 434 -11.08 5.42 -19.42
CA SER A 434 -10.58 4.17 -19.99
C SER A 434 -9.72 3.41 -18.98
N GLU A 435 -9.49 2.14 -19.26
CA GLU A 435 -8.51 1.36 -18.53
C GLU A 435 -7.16 1.46 -19.22
N ASN A 436 -6.12 1.72 -18.43
CA ASN A 436 -4.73 1.59 -18.84
C ASN A 436 -4.18 0.28 -18.25
N GLY A 437 -3.73 -0.62 -19.12
CA GLY A 437 -3.00 -1.82 -18.72
C GLY A 437 -1.50 -1.56 -18.72
N PHE A 438 -0.82 -1.78 -17.59
CA PHE A 438 0.61 -1.53 -17.45
C PHE A 438 1.30 -2.62 -16.61
N ASP A 439 2.63 -2.61 -16.55
CA ASP A 439 3.38 -3.33 -15.51
C ASP A 439 4.60 -2.48 -15.08
N LEU A 440 5.27 -2.91 -14.01
CA LEU A 440 6.40 -2.24 -13.38
C LEU A 440 7.60 -3.17 -13.30
N TRP A 441 8.78 -2.59 -13.49
CA TRP A 441 10.05 -3.28 -13.27
C TRP A 441 11.04 -2.35 -12.60
N ALA A 442 11.91 -2.90 -11.75
CA ALA A 442 12.99 -2.14 -11.15
C ALA A 442 14.24 -2.99 -10.99
N GLY A 443 15.40 -2.41 -11.31
CA GLY A 443 16.66 -3.15 -11.31
C GLY A 443 17.87 -2.27 -11.63
N PRO A 444 19.06 -2.86 -11.73
CA PRO A 444 20.25 -2.16 -12.20
C PRO A 444 20.12 -1.75 -13.66
N ARG A 445 20.88 -0.72 -14.07
CA ARG A 445 20.92 -0.29 -15.47
C ARG A 445 21.55 -1.37 -16.37
N TYR A 446 20.83 -1.81 -17.39
CA TYR A 446 21.33 -2.71 -18.43
C TYR A 446 21.72 -1.94 -19.71
N ILE A 447 22.22 -2.64 -20.74
CA ILE A 447 22.53 -2.04 -22.05
C ILE A 447 21.83 -2.80 -23.19
N ASN A 448 21.27 -2.05 -24.14
CA ASN A 448 20.78 -2.51 -25.44
C ASN A 448 19.71 -3.61 -25.40
N LEU A 449 18.70 -3.49 -24.53
CA LEU A 449 17.49 -4.32 -24.65
C LEU A 449 16.46 -3.64 -25.57
N PRO A 450 15.64 -4.40 -26.31
CA PRO A 450 14.47 -3.85 -27.00
C PRO A 450 13.49 -3.23 -26.00
N ASP A 451 12.86 -2.13 -26.38
CA ASP A 451 11.83 -1.46 -25.57
C ASP A 451 10.42 -2.01 -25.87
N ASN A 452 10.14 -2.40 -27.11
CA ASN A 452 8.88 -3.05 -27.47
C ASN A 452 8.73 -4.41 -26.77
N ILE A 453 7.57 -4.63 -26.16
CA ILE A 453 7.34 -5.79 -25.30
C ILE A 453 7.55 -7.15 -26.00
N ASN A 454 7.11 -7.28 -27.25
CA ASN A 454 7.22 -8.58 -27.94
C ASN A 454 8.67 -8.90 -28.29
N ASP A 455 9.40 -7.89 -28.79
CA ASP A 455 10.82 -8.03 -29.11
C ASP A 455 11.63 -8.32 -27.83
N LEU A 456 11.27 -7.67 -26.72
CA LEU A 456 11.90 -7.88 -25.42
C LEU A 456 11.64 -9.29 -24.88
N ASN A 457 10.38 -9.75 -24.88
CA ASN A 457 10.02 -11.09 -24.42
C ASN A 457 10.80 -12.17 -25.18
N ILE A 458 10.88 -12.08 -26.51
CA ILE A 458 11.69 -13.00 -27.32
C ILE A 458 13.16 -12.91 -26.90
N TYR A 459 13.70 -11.70 -26.80
CA TYR A 459 15.10 -11.49 -26.48
C TYR A 459 15.48 -12.14 -25.15
N LEU A 460 14.66 -11.97 -24.12
CA LEU A 460 14.87 -12.53 -22.78
C LEU A 460 14.78 -14.06 -22.75
N ILE A 461 13.87 -14.64 -23.55
CA ILE A 461 13.78 -16.10 -23.72
C ILE A 461 15.06 -16.66 -24.36
N GLU A 462 15.64 -15.94 -25.32
CA GLU A 462 16.87 -16.34 -26.00
C GLU A 462 18.15 -16.05 -25.19
N HIS A 463 18.10 -15.08 -24.26
CA HIS A 463 19.25 -14.59 -23.50
C HIS A 463 18.93 -14.53 -22.00
N GLU A 464 18.92 -15.70 -21.36
CA GLU A 464 18.73 -15.82 -19.91
C GLU A 464 19.76 -14.96 -19.15
N GLY A 465 19.26 -14.16 -18.20
CA GLY A 465 20.09 -13.25 -17.38
C GLY A 465 20.49 -11.94 -18.07
N ALA A 466 19.90 -11.60 -19.23
CA ALA A 466 20.12 -10.29 -19.86
C ALA A 466 19.37 -9.13 -19.17
N ARG A 467 18.40 -9.46 -18.31
CA ARG A 467 17.67 -8.54 -17.44
C ARG A 467 17.43 -9.24 -16.10
N ASP A 468 17.69 -8.53 -15.01
CA ASP A 468 17.62 -9.06 -13.65
C ASP A 468 17.31 -7.91 -12.68
N GLU A 469 16.48 -8.16 -11.67
CA GLU A 469 16.04 -7.17 -10.68
C GLU A 469 17.06 -6.92 -9.56
N ALA A 470 18.12 -7.74 -9.47
CA ALA A 470 19.10 -7.75 -8.37
C ALA A 470 18.42 -7.87 -7.00
N ASP A 471 17.47 -8.81 -6.90
CA ASP A 471 16.62 -9.08 -5.73
C ASP A 471 15.75 -7.90 -5.28
N ILE A 472 15.58 -6.88 -6.13
CA ILE A 472 14.52 -5.88 -5.94
C ILE A 472 13.16 -6.57 -6.07
N VAL A 473 12.21 -6.17 -5.23
CA VAL A 473 10.83 -6.65 -5.33
C VAL A 473 9.86 -5.48 -5.30
N ILE A 474 8.87 -5.49 -6.20
CA ILE A 474 7.82 -4.48 -6.27
C ILE A 474 6.52 -5.03 -5.70
N TYR A 475 5.95 -4.28 -4.76
CA TYR A 475 4.71 -4.61 -4.10
C TYR A 475 3.66 -3.52 -4.28
N GLY A 476 2.42 -3.88 -4.58
CA GLY A 476 1.25 -3.05 -4.26
C GLY A 476 1.03 -3.03 -2.76
N ILE A 477 0.86 -1.84 -2.17
CA ILE A 477 0.65 -1.70 -0.73
C ILE A 477 -0.84 -1.90 -0.42
N GLY A 478 -1.18 -3.12 0.00
CA GLY A 478 -2.51 -3.50 0.48
C GLY A 478 -3.59 -3.60 -0.60
N HIS A 479 -3.44 -2.94 -1.75
CA HIS A 479 -4.41 -2.91 -2.84
C HIS A 479 -3.73 -3.10 -4.19
N LEU A 480 -4.35 -3.90 -5.06
CA LEU A 480 -3.80 -4.17 -6.39
C LEU A 480 -4.93 -4.35 -7.44
N PRO A 481 -5.19 -3.33 -8.28
CA PRO A 481 -6.08 -3.44 -9.44
C PRO A 481 -5.36 -4.13 -10.60
N MET A 482 -6.05 -5.05 -11.26
CA MET A 482 -5.48 -5.92 -12.29
C MET A 482 -6.51 -6.24 -13.36
N ASN A 483 -6.02 -6.66 -14.53
CA ASN A 483 -6.84 -7.16 -15.63
C ASN A 483 -6.25 -8.46 -16.18
N SER A 484 -7.13 -9.34 -16.63
CA SER A 484 -6.83 -10.49 -17.46
C SER A 484 -7.34 -10.25 -18.89
N ASN A 485 -6.42 -9.92 -19.79
CA ASN A 485 -6.72 -9.50 -21.17
C ASN A 485 -6.97 -10.67 -22.15
N HIS A 486 -7.19 -11.87 -21.63
CA HIS A 486 -7.43 -13.08 -22.43
C HIS A 486 -8.81 -13.06 -23.09
N ASP A 487 -8.93 -13.51 -24.36
CA ASP A 487 -10.20 -13.51 -25.12
C ASP A 487 -11.11 -14.72 -24.81
N VAL A 488 -10.59 -15.73 -24.12
CA VAL A 488 -11.33 -16.96 -23.75
C VAL A 488 -11.12 -17.32 -22.29
N SER A 489 -12.04 -18.07 -21.69
CA SER A 489 -11.88 -18.56 -20.32
C SER A 489 -10.63 -19.45 -20.22
N SER A 490 -9.63 -19.01 -19.47
CA SER A 490 -8.38 -19.75 -19.23
C SER A 490 -7.96 -19.61 -17.77
N PRO A 491 -7.42 -20.67 -17.14
CA PRO A 491 -6.91 -20.57 -15.78
C PRO A 491 -5.74 -19.60 -15.72
N VAL A 492 -5.89 -18.53 -14.95
CA VAL A 492 -4.81 -17.62 -14.59
C VAL A 492 -4.33 -17.95 -13.17
N THR A 493 -3.04 -17.76 -12.92
CA THR A 493 -2.47 -17.91 -11.57
C THR A 493 -1.81 -16.60 -11.16
N VAL A 494 -2.36 -16.00 -10.11
CA VAL A 494 -1.89 -14.76 -9.52
C VAL A 494 -1.02 -15.08 -8.31
N THR A 495 0.20 -14.55 -8.27
CA THR A 495 1.01 -14.59 -7.04
C THR A 495 0.62 -13.40 -6.19
N LEU A 496 0.04 -13.64 -5.02
CA LEU A 496 -0.48 -12.58 -4.17
C LEU A 496 0.58 -12.08 -3.20
N ALA A 497 1.03 -12.90 -2.25
CA ALA A 497 1.96 -12.45 -1.21
C ALA A 497 2.90 -13.58 -0.78
N TYR A 498 4.10 -13.22 -0.34
CA TYR A 498 4.94 -14.16 0.39
C TYR A 498 4.49 -14.18 1.85
N VAL A 499 4.11 -15.36 2.33
CA VAL A 499 3.69 -15.56 3.72
C VAL A 499 4.83 -16.26 4.45
N PRO A 500 5.44 -15.61 5.47
CA PRO A 500 6.61 -16.16 6.14
C PRO A 500 6.20 -17.19 7.21
N GLN A 501 7.14 -18.01 7.65
CA GLN A 501 6.86 -19.10 8.59
C GLN A 501 6.25 -18.62 9.92
N GLU A 502 6.60 -17.42 10.38
CA GLU A 502 6.14 -16.85 11.65
C GLU A 502 4.64 -16.52 11.68
N TRP A 503 3.98 -16.62 10.52
CA TRP A 503 2.54 -16.43 10.38
C TRP A 503 1.76 -17.75 10.45
N GLU A 504 2.44 -18.88 10.70
CA GLU A 504 1.82 -20.18 10.96
C GLU A 504 0.64 -20.04 11.96
N GLY A 505 -0.54 -20.55 11.57
CA GLY A 505 -1.74 -20.55 12.41
C GLY A 505 -2.49 -19.22 12.51
N ARG A 506 -2.02 -18.14 11.86
CA ARG A 506 -2.74 -16.87 11.77
C ARG A 506 -3.82 -16.91 10.70
N THR A 507 -4.79 -16.01 10.81
CA THR A 507 -5.82 -15.81 9.78
C THR A 507 -5.33 -14.84 8.71
N MET A 508 -5.42 -15.25 7.45
CA MET A 508 -5.26 -14.38 6.27
C MET A 508 -6.64 -13.98 5.77
N TYR A 509 -6.76 -12.73 5.33
CA TYR A 509 -7.93 -12.16 4.69
C TYR A 509 -7.55 -11.79 3.26
N VAL A 510 -8.23 -12.38 2.29
CA VAL A 510 -8.08 -12.04 0.87
C VAL A 510 -9.41 -11.47 0.39
N ASP A 511 -9.46 -10.16 0.31
CA ASP A 511 -10.55 -9.42 -0.28
C ASP A 511 -10.32 -9.32 -1.79
N GLN A 512 -11.36 -9.55 -2.56
CA GLN A 512 -11.34 -9.47 -4.00
C GLN A 512 -12.57 -8.71 -4.50
N PHE A 513 -12.41 -7.98 -5.60
CA PHE A 513 -13.43 -7.10 -6.14
C PHE A 513 -13.73 -7.49 -7.58
N ASP A 514 -15.01 -7.80 -7.84
CA ASP A 514 -15.59 -7.96 -9.18
C ASP A 514 -14.97 -9.03 -10.11
N ASN A 515 -14.43 -10.10 -9.55
CA ASN A 515 -13.86 -11.22 -10.31
C ASN A 515 -14.91 -12.27 -10.76
N ASP A 516 -16.11 -11.85 -11.19
CA ASP A 516 -17.19 -12.75 -11.60
C ASP A 516 -17.44 -12.82 -13.12
N SER A 517 -16.58 -12.21 -13.94
CA SER A 517 -16.67 -12.32 -15.39
C SER A 517 -16.40 -13.77 -15.81
N GLY A 518 -17.45 -14.55 -16.07
CA GLY A 518 -17.37 -15.89 -16.68
C GLY A 518 -16.66 -16.98 -15.88
N THR A 519 -16.14 -16.69 -14.68
CA THR A 519 -15.37 -17.64 -13.89
C THR A 519 -16.26 -18.58 -13.06
N THR A 520 -15.78 -19.80 -12.81
CA THR A 520 -16.56 -20.85 -12.11
C THR A 520 -16.08 -21.13 -10.68
N GLY A 521 -14.93 -20.58 -10.29
CA GLY A 521 -14.40 -20.68 -8.93
C GLY A 521 -12.96 -20.18 -8.83
N ILE A 522 -12.53 -19.93 -7.60
CA ILE A 522 -11.17 -19.52 -7.25
C ILE A 522 -10.59 -20.50 -6.23
N THR A 523 -9.30 -20.81 -6.35
CA THR A 523 -8.58 -21.67 -5.41
C THR A 523 -7.30 -20.98 -4.96
N PHE A 524 -7.14 -20.88 -3.64
CA PHE A 524 -5.93 -20.38 -3.02
C PHE A 524 -5.02 -21.54 -2.62
N PHE A 525 -3.72 -21.40 -2.82
CA PHE A 525 -2.73 -22.41 -2.46
C PHE A 525 -1.38 -21.77 -2.16
N PHE A 526 -0.53 -22.46 -1.40
CA PHE A 526 0.87 -22.07 -1.22
C PHE A 526 1.74 -22.86 -2.18
N ASP A 527 2.68 -22.22 -2.87
CA ASP A 527 3.57 -22.94 -3.78
C ASP A 527 4.58 -23.87 -3.07
N SER A 528 4.82 -23.64 -1.78
CA SER A 528 5.65 -24.50 -0.93
C SER A 528 4.91 -25.74 -0.41
N ILE A 529 3.60 -25.86 -0.65
CA ILE A 529 2.77 -27.00 -0.22
C ILE A 529 2.07 -27.58 -1.46
N PRO A 530 2.13 -28.90 -1.71
CA PRO A 530 1.34 -29.51 -2.78
C PRO A 530 -0.15 -29.18 -2.62
N MET A 531 -0.83 -28.79 -3.71
CA MET A 531 -2.28 -28.49 -3.67
C MET A 531 -3.13 -29.67 -3.18
N SER A 532 -2.65 -30.91 -3.37
CA SER A 532 -3.28 -32.11 -2.82
C SER A 532 -3.28 -32.16 -1.30
N ASP A 533 -2.31 -31.49 -0.68
CA ASP A 533 -2.08 -31.48 0.75
C ASP A 533 -2.79 -30.28 1.37
N TRP A 534 -2.69 -29.11 0.72
CA TRP A 534 -3.45 -27.93 1.13
C TRP A 534 -3.85 -27.06 -0.06
N SER A 535 -5.14 -26.74 -0.12
CA SER A 535 -5.72 -25.71 -0.98
C SER A 535 -7.02 -25.23 -0.34
N TYR A 536 -7.36 -23.96 -0.53
CA TYR A 536 -8.62 -23.39 -0.06
C TYR A 536 -9.51 -23.02 -1.26
N PRO A 537 -10.69 -23.65 -1.42
CA PRO A 537 -11.65 -23.25 -2.42
C PRO A 537 -12.34 -21.96 -1.96
N GLY A 538 -12.08 -20.85 -2.64
CA GLY A 538 -12.66 -19.56 -2.33
C GLY A 538 -14.00 -19.30 -3.01
N THR A 539 -14.63 -18.20 -2.60
CA THR A 539 -15.86 -17.64 -3.18
C THR A 539 -15.49 -16.46 -4.06
N LEU A 540 -16.19 -16.31 -5.19
CA LEU A 540 -16.05 -15.20 -6.12
C LEU A 540 -16.75 -13.94 -5.59
N ALA A 541 -16.27 -12.77 -5.98
CA ALA A 541 -16.90 -11.48 -5.75
C ALA A 541 -17.41 -10.94 -7.09
N GLY A 542 -18.48 -10.17 -7.09
CA GLY A 542 -19.13 -9.78 -8.33
C GLY A 542 -20.12 -8.64 -8.18
N ASN A 543 -20.54 -8.07 -9.31
CA ASN A 543 -21.44 -6.92 -9.40
C ASN A 543 -20.87 -5.66 -8.73
N GLY A 544 -19.57 -5.42 -8.87
CA GLY A 544 -18.87 -4.26 -8.30
C GLY A 544 -18.96 -4.24 -6.77
N GLN A 545 -18.80 -5.38 -6.12
CA GLN A 545 -18.77 -5.52 -4.66
C GLN A 545 -17.54 -6.31 -4.23
N TRP A 546 -17.08 -6.02 -3.02
CA TRP A 546 -16.05 -6.82 -2.35
C TRP A 546 -16.61 -8.17 -1.88
N GLY A 547 -15.80 -9.21 -2.04
CA GLY A 547 -15.98 -10.50 -1.37
C GLY A 547 -14.71 -10.85 -0.60
N THR A 548 -14.89 -11.43 0.58
CA THR A 548 -13.78 -11.80 1.47
C THR A 548 -13.63 -13.31 1.52
N ASN A 549 -12.40 -13.77 1.36
CA ASN A 549 -11.97 -15.14 1.63
C ASN A 549 -11.00 -15.14 2.81
N ASP A 550 -11.42 -15.69 3.94
CA ASP A 550 -10.55 -15.88 5.09
C ASP A 550 -10.18 -17.35 5.29
N PHE A 551 -8.90 -17.60 5.59
CA PHE A 551 -8.42 -18.92 5.92
C PHE A 551 -7.23 -18.86 6.88
N THR A 552 -7.11 -19.91 7.70
CA THR A 552 -5.97 -20.07 8.60
C THR A 552 -4.77 -20.61 7.84
N ILE A 553 -3.62 -19.98 8.01
CA ILE A 553 -2.34 -20.44 7.47
C ILE A 553 -2.04 -21.83 8.04
N PRO A 554 -1.66 -22.82 7.21
CA PRO A 554 -1.38 -24.19 7.66
C PRO A 554 -0.46 -24.23 8.88
N SER A 555 -0.81 -25.06 9.86
CA SER A 555 -0.03 -25.20 11.09
C SER A 555 -0.02 -26.61 11.67
N VAL A 556 0.95 -26.86 12.55
CA VAL A 556 1.03 -28.12 13.30
C VAL A 556 -0.20 -28.30 14.20
N PRO A 557 -0.69 -29.55 14.38
CA PRO A 557 -0.09 -30.81 13.94
C PRO A 557 -0.44 -31.20 12.49
N THR A 558 -1.25 -30.41 11.79
CA THR A 558 -1.81 -30.78 10.48
C THR A 558 -0.75 -30.71 9.38
N TYR A 559 0.02 -29.61 9.36
CA TYR A 559 1.13 -29.38 8.41
C TYR A 559 2.20 -28.53 9.08
N THR A 560 3.48 -28.74 8.75
CA THR A 560 4.53 -27.78 9.12
C THR A 560 4.66 -26.76 8.00
N PHE A 561 4.39 -25.50 8.29
CA PHE A 561 4.56 -24.42 7.33
C PHE A 561 5.97 -23.85 7.43
N TYR A 562 6.67 -23.75 6.30
CA TYR A 562 8.05 -23.22 6.21
C TYR A 562 8.10 -21.86 5.53
N GLY A 563 6.94 -21.22 5.33
CA GLY A 563 6.78 -20.07 4.45
C GLY A 563 6.49 -20.48 3.01
N GLY A 564 5.95 -19.56 2.22
CA GLY A 564 5.66 -19.78 0.80
C GLY A 564 4.87 -18.65 0.16
N TYR A 565 4.80 -18.66 -1.17
CA TYR A 565 4.00 -17.69 -1.90
C TYR A 565 2.55 -18.16 -1.95
N LEU A 566 1.65 -17.34 -1.41
CA LEU A 566 0.22 -17.47 -1.59
C LEU A 566 -0.12 -17.15 -3.04
N LYS A 567 -0.79 -18.08 -3.71
CA LYS A 567 -1.25 -17.95 -5.09
C LYS A 567 -2.75 -18.16 -5.17
N ALA A 568 -3.38 -17.44 -6.10
CA ALA A 568 -4.77 -17.60 -6.48
C ALA A 568 -4.85 -18.15 -7.90
N ALA A 569 -5.47 -19.32 -8.09
CA ALA A 569 -5.82 -19.85 -9.39
C ALA A 569 -7.32 -19.72 -9.62
N TYR A 570 -7.73 -19.11 -10.73
CA TYR A 570 -9.13 -19.04 -11.14
C TYR A 570 -9.25 -18.93 -12.66
N ASP A 571 -10.39 -19.36 -13.20
CA ASP A 571 -10.65 -19.32 -14.64
C ASP A 571 -11.15 -17.93 -15.04
N ALA A 572 -10.26 -16.95 -15.17
CA ALA A 572 -10.67 -15.59 -15.56
C ALA A 572 -11.50 -15.64 -16.85
N GLY A 573 -12.64 -14.95 -16.86
CA GLY A 573 -13.40 -14.79 -18.09
C GLY A 573 -12.71 -13.84 -19.05
N PRO A 574 -13.29 -13.68 -20.25
CA PRO A 574 -12.75 -12.76 -21.23
C PRO A 574 -12.71 -11.33 -20.69
N HIS A 575 -11.56 -10.67 -20.78
CA HIS A 575 -11.34 -9.28 -20.35
C HIS A 575 -11.82 -9.01 -18.91
N ASP A 576 -11.46 -9.90 -18.00
CA ASP A 576 -11.87 -9.82 -16.60
C ASP A 576 -11.02 -8.78 -15.85
N THR A 577 -11.68 -7.85 -15.16
CA THR A 577 -11.04 -6.75 -14.44
C THR A 577 -11.36 -6.89 -12.96
N PHE A 578 -10.36 -6.85 -12.11
CA PHE A 578 -10.52 -7.23 -10.71
C PHE A 578 -9.51 -6.53 -9.80
N GLY A 579 -9.93 -6.31 -8.56
CA GLY A 579 -9.09 -5.74 -7.51
C GLY A 579 -8.78 -6.75 -6.41
N TRP A 580 -7.58 -6.68 -5.86
CA TRP A 580 -7.20 -7.43 -4.65
C TRP A 580 -6.96 -6.49 -3.48
N LYS A 581 -7.33 -6.96 -2.29
CA LYS A 581 -6.90 -6.39 -1.03
C LYS A 581 -6.51 -7.52 -0.08
N LEU A 582 -5.32 -7.44 0.50
CA LEU A 582 -4.79 -8.49 1.37
C LEU A 582 -4.55 -7.99 2.78
N GLY A 583 -5.00 -8.78 3.74
CA GLY A 583 -4.81 -8.55 5.16
C GLY A 583 -4.35 -9.81 5.90
N ALA A 584 -3.73 -9.63 7.06
CA ALA A 584 -3.41 -10.69 7.99
C ALA A 584 -3.63 -10.24 9.43
N GLU A 585 -3.93 -11.19 10.31
CA GLU A 585 -3.94 -10.95 11.74
C GLU A 585 -2.55 -10.51 12.22
N SER A 586 -2.47 -9.29 12.75
CA SER A 586 -1.23 -8.65 13.17
C SER A 586 -1.30 -8.20 14.63
N THR A 587 -0.14 -7.86 15.20
CA THR A 587 -0.05 -7.31 16.56
C THR A 587 0.10 -5.80 16.49
N PRO A 588 -0.78 -5.01 17.13
CA PRO A 588 -0.62 -3.56 17.20
C PRO A 588 0.60 -3.18 18.06
N TRP A 589 1.15 -1.99 17.85
CA TRP A 589 2.24 -1.44 18.66
C TRP A 589 2.01 0.03 19.02
N LEU A 590 2.69 0.52 20.06
CA LEU A 590 2.66 1.94 20.45
C LEU A 590 3.69 2.73 19.64
N VAL A 591 3.31 3.93 19.21
CA VAL A 591 4.22 4.89 18.59
C VAL A 591 4.73 5.80 19.70
N GLU A 592 6.05 5.74 19.97
CA GLU A 592 6.72 6.57 20.98
C GLU A 592 6.98 8.01 20.53
#